data_AF-A0A2D4G357-F1
#
_entry.id   AF-A0A2D4G357-F1
#
_cell.length_a   1.000
_cell.length_b   1.000
_cell.length_c   1.000
_cell.angle_alpha   90.00
_cell.angle_beta   90.00
_cell.angle_gamma   90.00
#
_symmetry.space_group_name_H-M   'P 1'
#
loop_
_entity.id
_entity.type
_entity.pdbx_description
1 polymer ?
#
loop_
_entity_poly.entity_id
_entity_poly.type
_entity_poly.pdbx_seq_one_letter_code
_entity_poly.pdbx_strand_id
1 'polypeptide(L)'
;EDLFSRIKAKRLRHEKFPKKVIQMFTGQMVDVLVYIHQLNIFHRNLKPSNILSTGEASFMVCDFASETLMTDEMKWRIRVEEEPDAKCWMAPEALNFSFSNKSDIWSLGSILLHMVA
;
A
#
# COMPACT_ATOMS: atom_id res chain seq x y z
N GLU A 1 -12.67 -8.66 1.27
CA GLU A 1 -12.55 -7.46 2.13
C GLU A 1 -11.19 -6.83 1.87
N ASP A 2 -11.08 -5.51 1.92
CA ASP A 2 -9.79 -4.82 1.83
C ASP A 2 -9.05 -4.84 3.19
N LEU A 3 -7.73 -4.63 3.16
CA LEU A 3 -6.89 -4.69 4.35
C LEU A 3 -7.14 -3.49 5.29
N PHE A 4 -7.58 -2.33 4.78
CA PHE A 4 -7.89 -1.18 5.62
C PHE A 4 -9.03 -1.50 6.59
N SER A 5 -10.12 -2.04 6.07
CA SER A 5 -11.27 -2.52 6.84
C SER A 5 -10.85 -3.55 7.90
N ARG A 6 -10.00 -4.50 7.51
CA ARG A 6 -9.50 -5.55 8.41
C ARG A 6 -8.62 -5.02 9.55
N ILE A 7 -7.73 -4.06 9.27
CA ILE A 7 -6.90 -3.38 10.27
C ILE A 7 -7.80 -2.61 11.26
N LYS A 8 -8.77 -1.85 10.75
CA LYS A 8 -9.70 -1.09 11.58
C LYS A 8 -10.52 -2.00 12.49
N ALA A 9 -11.04 -3.12 11.96
CA ALA A 9 -11.81 -4.07 12.72
C ALA A 9 -11.00 -4.72 13.87
N LYS A 10 -9.72 -5.06 13.63
CA LYS A 10 -8.83 -5.59 14.67
C LYS A 10 -8.48 -4.56 15.75
N ARG A 11 -8.22 -3.31 15.36
CA ARG A 11 -7.99 -2.20 16.31
C ARG A 11 -9.19 -1.98 17.22
N LEU A 12 -10.41 -1.98 16.66
CA LEU A 12 -11.64 -1.82 17.44
C LEU A 12 -11.87 -2.95 18.45
N ARG A 13 -11.42 -4.17 18.12
CA ARG A 13 -11.50 -5.33 19.03
C ARG A 13 -10.27 -5.48 19.95
N HIS A 14 -9.32 -4.55 19.90
CA HIS A 14 -8.03 -4.66 20.59
C HIS A 14 -7.29 -5.99 20.32
N GLU A 15 -7.45 -6.52 19.11
CA GLU A 15 -6.82 -7.75 18.67
C GLU A 15 -5.60 -7.46 17.80
N LYS A 16 -4.55 -8.26 17.96
CA LYS A 16 -3.40 -8.23 17.06
C LYS A 16 -3.60 -9.17 15.88
N PHE A 17 -2.88 -8.92 14.79
CA PHE A 17 -2.71 -9.91 13.75
C PHE A 17 -1.79 -11.04 14.25
N PRO A 18 -2.09 -12.32 13.96
CA PRO A 18 -1.17 -13.41 14.26
C PRO A 18 0.16 -13.20 13.52
N LYS A 19 1.29 -13.52 14.17
CA LYS A 19 2.64 -13.37 13.58
C LYS A 19 2.76 -14.03 12.20
N LYS A 20 2.16 -15.22 12.04
CA LYS A 20 2.13 -15.96 10.77
C LYS A 20 1.45 -15.16 9.65
N VAL A 21 0.36 -14.46 9.95
CA VAL A 21 -0.36 -13.63 8.97
C VAL A 21 0.50 -12.45 8.52
N ILE A 22 1.20 -11.79 9.47
CA ILE A 22 2.12 -10.68 9.16
C ILE A 22 3.29 -11.16 8.29
N GLN A 23 3.88 -12.32 8.62
CA GLN A 23 4.96 -12.91 7.82
C GLN A 23 4.49 -13.26 6.40
N MET A 24 3.31 -13.87 6.27
CA MET A 24 2.75 -14.23 4.97
C MET A 24 2.41 -13.01 4.13
N PHE A 25 1.81 -11.99 4.75
CA PHE A 25 1.57 -10.70 4.12
C PHE A 25 2.88 -10.08 3.62
N THR A 26 3.89 -10.01 4.48
CA THR A 26 5.19 -9.40 4.13
C THR A 26 5.81 -10.11 2.93
N GLY A 27 5.87 -11.45 2.95
CA GLY A 27 6.43 -12.24 1.85
C GLY A 27 5.68 -11.99 0.53
N GLN A 28 4.35 -12.11 0.55
CA GLN A 28 3.53 -11.91 -0.65
C GLN A 28 3.66 -10.49 -1.22
N MET A 29 3.69 -9.46 -0.37
CA MET A 29 3.85 -8.08 -0.84
C MET A 29 5.24 -7.83 -1.42
N VAL A 30 6.29 -8.39 -0.81
CA VAL A 30 7.65 -8.30 -1.35
C VAL A 30 7.73 -9.00 -2.70
N ASP A 31 7.16 -10.20 -2.85
CA ASP A 31 7.14 -10.91 -4.13
C ASP A 31 6.44 -10.10 -5.24
N VAL A 32 5.30 -9.47 -4.92
CA VAL A 32 4.60 -8.57 -5.85
C VAL A 32 5.49 -7.38 -6.23
N LEU A 33 6.09 -6.70 -5.25
CA LEU A 33 6.93 -5.53 -5.51
C LEU A 33 8.18 -5.89 -6.33
N VAL A 34 8.85 -6.99 -6.01
CA VAL A 34 9.99 -7.49 -6.79
C VAL A 34 9.58 -7.74 -8.25
N TYR A 35 8.45 -8.41 -8.47
CA TYR A 35 7.95 -8.70 -9.81
C TYR A 35 7.67 -7.43 -10.62
N ILE A 36 6.92 -6.48 -10.07
CA ILE A 36 6.55 -5.26 -10.82
C ILE A 36 7.75 -4.33 -11.02
N HIS A 37 8.66 -4.24 -10.05
CA HIS A 37 9.86 -3.41 -10.15
C HIS A 37 10.83 -3.95 -11.20
N GLN A 38 10.90 -5.27 -11.41
CA GLN A 38 11.65 -5.88 -12.53
C GLN A 38 11.08 -5.49 -13.90
N LEU A 39 9.78 -5.22 -13.98
CA LEU A 39 9.10 -4.73 -15.18
C LEU A 39 9.15 -3.19 -15.31
N ASN A 40 9.90 -2.51 -14.44
CA ASN A 40 9.95 -1.05 -14.35
C ASN A 40 8.56 -0.40 -14.10
N ILE A 41 7.66 -1.14 -13.46
CA ILE A 41 6.34 -0.69 -13.03
C ILE A 41 6.43 -0.36 -11.54
N PHE A 42 6.00 0.85 -11.15
CA PHE A 42 5.87 1.25 -9.75
C PHE A 42 4.39 1.29 -9.41
N HIS A 43 4.00 0.77 -8.25
CA HIS A 43 2.60 0.78 -7.84
C HIS A 43 2.10 2.21 -7.59
N ARG A 44 2.93 3.03 -6.91
CA ARG A 44 2.75 4.47 -6.63
C ARG A 44 1.50 4.85 -5.81
N ASN A 45 0.58 3.92 -5.59
CA ASN A 45 -0.64 4.07 -4.81
C ASN A 45 -0.83 2.89 -3.84
N LEU A 46 0.26 2.40 -3.26
CA LEU A 46 0.21 1.24 -2.36
C LEU A 46 -0.35 1.69 -1.00
N LYS A 47 -1.57 1.26 -0.68
CA LYS A 47 -2.27 1.55 0.58
C LYS A 47 -3.14 0.36 1.01
N PRO A 48 -3.54 0.23 2.28
CA PRO A 48 -4.29 -0.93 2.74
C PRO A 48 -5.63 -1.14 2.02
N SER A 49 -6.30 -0.06 1.57
CA SER A 49 -7.55 -0.18 0.80
C SER A 49 -7.35 -0.85 -0.57
N ASN A 50 -6.12 -0.85 -1.07
CA ASN A 50 -5.73 -1.40 -2.37
C ASN A 50 -5.14 -2.81 -2.24
N ILE A 51 -5.24 -3.42 -1.06
CA ILE A 51 -4.83 -4.80 -0.82
C ILE A 51 -6.05 -5.59 -0.37
N LEU A 52 -6.45 -6.57 -1.17
CA LEU A 52 -7.58 -7.44 -0.86
C LEU A 52 -7.12 -8.66 -0.07
N SER A 53 -7.84 -8.98 1.00
CA SER A 53 -7.72 -10.25 1.70
C SER A 53 -8.57 -11.29 0.99
N THR A 54 -7.93 -12.23 0.30
CA THR A 54 -8.58 -13.33 -0.44
C THR A 54 -8.73 -14.60 0.40
N GLY A 55 -8.09 -14.64 1.58
CA GLY A 55 -8.23 -15.69 2.58
C GLY A 55 -7.66 -15.24 3.93
N GLU A 56 -7.49 -16.16 4.87
CA GLU A 56 -6.99 -15.83 6.21
C GLU A 56 -5.59 -15.19 6.18
N ALA A 57 -4.71 -15.70 5.32
CA ALA A 57 -3.33 -15.24 5.14
C ALA A 57 -2.95 -15.11 3.64
N SER A 58 -3.92 -14.77 2.80
CA SER A 58 -3.75 -14.60 1.35
C SER A 58 -4.17 -13.20 0.95
N PHE A 59 -3.30 -12.52 0.21
CA PHE A 59 -3.42 -11.10 -0.11
C PHE A 59 -3.19 -10.87 -1.61
N MET A 60 -3.94 -9.93 -2.18
CA MET A 60 -3.83 -9.54 -3.57
C MET A 60 -3.72 -8.02 -3.65
N VAL A 61 -2.71 -7.53 -4.36
CA VAL A 61 -2.56 -6.10 -4.66
C VAL A 61 -3.47 -5.75 -5.83
N CYS A 62 -4.19 -4.65 -5.70
CA CYS A 62 -5.17 -4.16 -6.66
C CYS A 62 -4.97 -2.66 -6.89
N ASP A 63 -5.66 -2.12 -7.91
CA ASP A 63 -5.61 -0.69 -8.22
C ASP A 63 -4.17 -0.20 -8.45
N PHE A 64 -3.51 -0.89 -9.40
CA PHE A 64 -2.35 -0.34 -10.10
C PHE A 64 -2.83 0.96 -10.74
N ALA A 65 -2.44 2.07 -10.11
CA ALA A 65 -2.94 3.36 -10.50
C ALA A 65 -2.63 3.58 -11.99
N SER A 66 -3.68 3.87 -12.77
CA SER A 66 -3.58 4.02 -14.22
C SER A 66 -2.47 5.01 -14.54
N GLU A 67 -1.57 4.65 -15.46
CA GLU A 67 -0.46 5.51 -15.92
C GLU A 67 -0.93 6.93 -16.23
N THR A 68 -2.17 7.09 -16.72
CA THR A 68 -2.81 8.37 -17.05
C THR A 68 -2.99 9.34 -15.87
N LEU A 69 -3.11 8.84 -14.63
CA LEU A 69 -3.23 9.67 -13.42
C LEU A 69 -1.87 10.01 -12.80
N MET A 70 -0.80 9.34 -13.25
CA MET A 70 0.52 9.37 -12.62
C MET A 70 1.61 9.95 -13.52
N THR A 71 1.25 10.41 -14.72
CA THR A 71 2.10 11.23 -15.60
C THR A 71 1.75 12.72 -15.53
N ASP A 72 0.63 13.07 -14.89
CA ASP A 72 0.13 14.44 -14.76
C ASP A 72 0.29 14.91 -13.31
N GLU A 73 1.31 15.75 -13.07
CA GLU A 73 1.64 16.28 -11.74
C GLU A 73 0.49 17.08 -11.14
N MET A 74 -0.27 17.81 -11.95
CA MET A 74 -1.38 18.63 -11.46
C MET A 74 -2.50 17.74 -10.93
N LYS A 75 -2.89 16.70 -11.69
CA LYS A 75 -3.89 15.71 -11.23
C LYS A 75 -3.43 14.97 -10.00
N TRP A 76 -2.14 14.63 -9.92
CA TRP A 76 -1.56 14.00 -8.74
C TRP A 76 -1.69 14.89 -7.50
N ARG A 77 -1.31 16.17 -7.62
CA ARG A 77 -1.40 17.11 -6.51
C ARG A 77 -2.83 17.30 -6.01
N ILE A 78 -3.81 17.44 -6.92
CA ILE A 78 -5.23 17.52 -6.56
C ILE A 78 -5.64 16.28 -5.77
N ARG A 79 -5.32 15.08 -6.27
CA ARG A 79 -5.64 13.83 -5.59
C ARG A 79 -5.03 13.74 -4.19
N VAL A 80 -3.76 14.12 -4.05
CA VAL A 80 -3.05 14.12 -2.77
C VAL A 80 -3.69 15.12 -1.79
N GLU A 81 -4.19 16.25 -2.27
CA GLU A 81 -4.93 17.23 -1.44
C GLU A 81 -6.32 16.73 -1.05
N GLU A 82 -7.05 16.05 -1.94
CA GLU A 82 -8.41 15.54 -1.73
C GLU A 82 -8.48 14.27 -0.87
N GLU A 83 -7.41 13.46 -0.84
CA GLU A 83 -7.29 12.28 0.03
C GLU A 83 -6.20 12.47 1.10
N PRO A 84 -6.44 13.21 2.21
CA PRO A 84 -5.46 13.39 3.28
C PRO A 84 -4.95 12.07 3.85
N ASP A 85 -5.84 11.08 3.95
CA ASP A 85 -5.53 9.72 4.43
C ASP A 85 -4.65 8.94 3.45
N ALA A 86 -4.53 9.35 2.19
CA ALA A 86 -3.58 8.75 1.26
C ALA A 86 -2.13 9.14 1.60
N LYS A 87 -1.91 10.35 2.13
CA LYS A 87 -0.57 10.88 2.45
C LYS A 87 0.17 10.04 3.48
N CYS A 88 -0.54 9.41 4.42
CA CYS A 88 0.11 8.65 5.49
C CYS A 88 0.79 7.35 5.00
N TRP A 89 0.46 6.89 3.80
CA TRP A 89 1.09 5.74 3.16
C TRP A 89 2.21 6.15 2.20
N MET A 90 2.32 7.43 1.85
CA MET A 90 3.22 7.88 0.79
C MET A 90 4.63 8.16 1.29
N ALA A 91 5.62 7.86 0.45
CA ALA A 91 6.99 8.28 0.66
C ALA A 91 7.11 9.81 0.56
N PRO A 92 8.04 10.44 1.31
CA PRO A 92 8.20 11.89 1.28
C PRO A 92 8.52 12.42 -0.13
N GLU A 93 9.30 11.69 -0.93
CA GLU A 93 9.59 12.05 -2.32
C GLU A 93 8.35 11.93 -3.24
N ALA A 94 7.43 11.01 -2.95
CA ALA A 94 6.20 10.83 -3.72
C ALA A 94 5.21 11.99 -3.55
N LEU A 95 5.30 12.72 -2.43
CA LEU A 95 4.55 13.97 -2.23
C LEU A 95 4.97 15.07 -3.21
N ASN A 96 6.22 15.01 -3.70
CA ASN A 96 6.78 15.92 -4.69
C ASN A 96 6.78 15.30 -6.10
N PHE A 97 5.85 14.38 -6.38
CA PHE A 97 5.70 13.71 -7.68
C PHE A 97 6.95 12.96 -8.18
N SER A 98 7.84 12.58 -7.25
CA SER A 98 9.02 11.78 -7.54
C SER A 98 8.79 10.34 -7.08
N PHE A 99 8.82 9.38 -8.01
CA PHE A 99 8.55 7.99 -7.71
C PHE A 99 9.74 7.10 -8.05
N SER A 100 10.00 6.15 -7.17
CA SER A 100 10.97 5.08 -7.40
C SER A 100 10.42 3.77 -6.84
N ASN A 101 11.12 2.67 -7.11
CA ASN A 101 10.89 1.42 -6.41
C ASN A 101 10.94 1.57 -4.88
N LYS A 102 11.79 2.48 -4.36
CA LYS A 102 11.89 2.75 -2.91
C LYS A 102 10.65 3.42 -2.34
N SER A 103 9.90 4.16 -3.16
CA SER A 103 8.68 4.80 -2.73
C SER A 103 7.59 3.76 -2.42
N ASP A 104 7.49 2.69 -3.20
CA ASP A 104 6.59 1.56 -2.90
C ASP A 104 7.04 0.79 -1.63
N ILE A 105 8.35 0.66 -1.41
CA ILE A 105 8.91 0.02 -0.21
C ILE A 105 8.56 0.82 1.05
N TRP A 106 8.62 2.15 0.99
CA TRP A 106 8.16 3.02 2.08
C TRP A 106 6.70 2.76 2.40
N SER A 107 5.83 2.75 1.39
CA SER A 107 4.41 2.49 1.56
C SER A 107 4.14 1.13 2.21
N LEU A 108 4.85 0.08 1.79
CA LEU A 108 4.77 -1.23 2.43
C LEU A 108 5.18 -1.18 3.90
N GLY A 109 6.25 -0.44 4.23
CA GLY A 109 6.68 -0.22 5.61
C GLY A 109 5.60 0.43 6.49
N SER A 110 4.95 1.48 5.97
CA SER A 110 3.83 2.14 6.66
C SER A 110 2.67 1.17 6.92
N ILE A 111 2.33 0.32 5.94
CA ILE A 111 1.26 -0.68 6.09
C ILE A 111 1.63 -1.73 7.15
N LEU A 112 2.87 -2.23 7.13
CA LEU A 112 3.36 -3.20 8.11
C LEU A 112 3.32 -2.65 9.54
N LEU A 113 3.74 -1.40 9.75
CA LEU A 113 3.63 -0.74 11.05
C LEU A 113 2.18 -0.70 11.53
N HIS A 114 1.23 -0.44 10.64
CA HIS A 114 -0.18 -0.42 10.98
C HIS A 114 -0.77 -1.79 11.31
N MET A 115 -0.24 -2.87 10.72
CA MET A 115 -0.64 -4.24 11.02
C MET A 115 -0.03 -4.78 12.32
N VAL A 116 1.14 -4.30 12.72
CA VAL A 116 1.85 -4.73 13.94
C VAL A 116 1.36 -4.01 15.20
N ALA A 117 0.90 -2.76 15.05
CA ALA A 117 0.37 -1.92 16.12
C ALA A 117 -0.98 -2.44 16.66
#